data_AF-A0A554MMH1-F1
#
_entry.id   AF-A0A554MMH1-F1
#
_cell.length_a   1.000
_cell.length_b   1.000
_cell.length_c   1.000
_cell.angle_alpha   90.00
_cell.angle_beta   90.00
_cell.angle_gamma   90.00
#
_symmetry.space_group_name_H-M   'P 1'
#
loop_
_entity.id
_entity.type
_entity.pdbx_description
1 polymer ?
#
loop_
_entity_poly.entity_id
_entity_poly.type
_entity_poly.pdbx_seq_one_letter_code
_entity_poly.pdbx_strand_id
1 'polypeptide(L)'
;MNKNTGIIVGVIALLVIAGGAYAFLNSKDDAMMKKEKMEQQAMEVQKMAEEKAVMEKKEVVVILNAQNGSNQSGKATLLDVQGKTKVTIAVASGTTSGPQPAHIHIGACPNPDAVKYPLTKVVNGTSETILNVSLSQLASELPLAVNIHKSAAEAKTYTSCGDIVVGAMMEKEAMMKTDGATTDSMMKKDEAGMMDKSETMVKAGSYETYAPEKIALASATHDVVLFFRASWCPTCRAVDTDIKANLNNIPPSLAILDVNYDDSTALKQKYGVTYQHTFVQVDKNGNLIKKWSGSPTLIALVAEVK
;
A
#
# COMPACT_ATOMS: atom_id res chain seq x y z
N MET A 1 44.54 8.46 -82.39
CA MET A 1 43.66 8.36 -81.21
C MET A 1 44.15 9.36 -80.18
N ASN A 2 43.35 10.40 -79.92
CA ASN A 2 43.80 11.58 -79.19
C ASN A 2 43.98 11.26 -77.70
N LYS A 3 45.16 11.59 -77.16
CA LYS A 3 45.56 11.37 -75.76
C LYS A 3 44.54 11.91 -74.73
N ASN A 4 43.75 12.92 -75.11
CA ASN A 4 42.77 13.55 -74.22
C ASN A 4 41.50 12.71 -74.01
N THR A 5 41.14 11.82 -74.94
CA THR A 5 39.92 11.00 -74.82
C THR A 5 40.11 9.84 -73.82
N GLY A 6 41.32 9.28 -73.72
CA GLY A 6 41.64 8.25 -72.73
C GLY A 6 41.70 8.77 -71.29
N ILE A 7 42.13 10.02 -71.09
CA ILE A 7 42.20 10.65 -69.77
C ILE A 7 40.78 10.92 -69.22
N ILE A 8 39.85 11.38 -70.06
CA ILE A 8 38.48 11.69 -69.63
C ILE A 8 37.71 10.42 -69.23
N VAL A 9 37.84 9.32 -69.98
CA VAL A 9 37.19 8.04 -69.63
C VAL A 9 37.79 7.44 -68.36
N GLY A 10 39.11 7.55 -68.17
CA GLY A 10 39.78 7.10 -66.95
C GLY A 10 39.35 7.84 -65.68
N VAL A 11 39.16 9.17 -65.77
CA VAL A 11 38.69 9.99 -64.63
C VAL A 11 37.24 9.69 -64.27
N ILE A 12 36.36 9.52 -65.26
CA ILE A 12 34.95 9.18 -65.01
C ILE A 12 34.84 7.77 -64.38
N ALA A 13 35.59 6.79 -64.87
CA ALA A 13 35.61 5.45 -64.29
C ALA A 13 36.12 5.46 -62.83
N LEU A 14 37.18 6.23 -62.54
CA LEU A 14 37.69 6.40 -61.17
C LEU A 14 36.68 7.08 -60.24
N LEU A 15 35.94 8.08 -60.72
CA LEU A 15 34.91 8.77 -59.93
C LEU A 15 33.69 7.88 -59.68
N VAL A 16 33.29 7.02 -60.63
CA VAL A 16 32.20 6.06 -60.44
C VAL A 16 32.60 4.94 -59.47
N ILE A 17 33.85 4.45 -59.54
CA ILE A 17 34.37 3.46 -58.60
C ILE A 17 34.52 4.06 -57.20
N ALA A 18 35.05 5.29 -57.09
CA ALA A 18 35.16 5.98 -55.83
C ALA A 18 33.78 6.32 -55.23
N GLY A 19 32.83 6.77 -56.05
CA GLY A 19 31.46 7.05 -55.63
C GLY A 19 30.70 5.78 -55.22
N GLY A 20 30.89 4.67 -55.93
CA GLY A 20 30.31 3.37 -55.59
C GLY A 20 30.90 2.77 -54.32
N ALA A 21 32.22 2.89 -54.12
CA ALA A 21 32.88 2.47 -52.88
C ALA A 21 32.46 3.33 -51.69
N TYR A 22 32.35 4.65 -51.88
CA TYR A 22 31.87 5.58 -50.86
C TYR A 22 30.41 5.29 -50.46
N ALA A 23 29.52 5.07 -51.43
CA ALA A 23 28.13 4.71 -51.17
C ALA A 23 27.99 3.34 -50.49
N PHE A 24 28.82 2.37 -50.86
CA PHE A 24 28.82 1.03 -50.25
C PHE A 24 29.35 1.02 -48.81
N LEU A 25 30.39 1.82 -48.52
CA LEU A 25 30.92 1.98 -47.17
C LEU A 25 29.92 2.68 -46.24
N ASN A 26 29.32 3.80 -46.69
CA ASN A 26 28.26 4.46 -45.92
C ASN A 26 27.04 3.55 -45.68
N SER A 27 26.65 2.73 -46.65
CA SER A 27 25.52 1.81 -46.50
C SER A 27 25.77 0.70 -45.47
N LYS A 28 27.02 0.30 -45.24
CA LYS A 28 27.38 -0.69 -44.21
C LYS A 28 27.39 -0.08 -42.81
N ASP A 29 27.88 1.14 -42.71
CA ASP A 29 27.87 1.89 -41.44
C ASP A 29 26.43 2.15 -40.98
N ASP A 30 25.51 2.52 -41.88
CA ASP A 30 24.09 2.70 -41.57
C ASP A 30 23.42 1.40 -41.09
N ALA A 31 23.77 0.26 -41.68
CA ALA A 31 23.22 -1.04 -41.29
C ALA A 31 23.73 -1.50 -39.92
N MET A 32 25.00 -1.23 -39.61
CA MET A 32 25.62 -1.55 -38.33
C MET A 32 25.05 -0.67 -37.21
N MET A 33 24.94 0.64 -37.44
CA MET A 33 24.33 1.59 -36.51
C MET A 33 22.85 1.26 -36.23
N LYS A 34 22.11 0.80 -37.25
CA LYS A 34 20.72 0.38 -37.09
C LYS A 34 20.59 -0.90 -36.25
N LYS A 35 21.50 -1.85 -36.42
CA LYS A 35 21.53 -3.08 -35.61
C LYS A 35 21.84 -2.79 -34.14
N GLU A 36 22.86 -1.98 -33.87
CA GLU A 36 23.21 -1.59 -32.49
C GLU A 36 22.08 -0.82 -31.81
N LYS A 37 21.41 0.08 -32.54
CA LYS A 37 20.25 0.81 -32.02
C LYS A 37 19.06 -0.12 -31.71
N MET A 38 18.81 -1.13 -32.55
CA MET A 38 17.74 -2.11 -32.30
C MET A 38 18.06 -3.02 -31.11
N GLU A 39 19.33 -3.42 -30.93
CA GLU A 39 19.76 -4.21 -29.76
C GLU A 39 19.68 -3.39 -28.47
N GLN A 40 20.08 -2.11 -28.49
CA GLN A 40 19.91 -1.19 -27.37
C GLN A 40 18.43 -0.98 -27.02
N GLN A 41 17.58 -0.78 -28.03
CA GLN A 41 16.13 -0.65 -27.82
C GLN A 41 15.51 -1.94 -27.27
N ALA A 42 15.95 -3.13 -27.70
CA ALA A 42 15.46 -4.40 -27.17
C ALA A 42 15.85 -4.61 -25.69
N MET A 43 17.08 -4.26 -25.32
CA MET A 43 17.53 -4.29 -23.92
C MET A 43 16.80 -3.28 -23.05
N GLU A 44 16.50 -2.08 -23.58
CA GLU A 44 15.73 -1.05 -22.88
C GLU A 44 14.27 -1.48 -22.69
N VAL A 45 13.64 -2.07 -23.70
CA VAL A 45 12.28 -2.65 -23.59
C VAL A 45 12.22 -3.79 -22.58
N GLN A 46 13.25 -4.64 -22.53
CA GLN A 46 13.33 -5.71 -21.53
C GLN A 46 13.48 -5.16 -20.12
N LYS A 47 14.38 -4.20 -19.91
CA LYS A 47 14.57 -3.52 -18.63
C LYS A 47 13.29 -2.80 -18.18
N MET A 48 12.60 -2.11 -19.10
CA MET A 48 11.33 -1.46 -18.81
C MET A 48 10.21 -2.46 -18.48
N ALA A 49 10.21 -3.66 -19.07
CA ALA A 49 9.25 -4.71 -18.73
C ALA A 49 9.50 -5.29 -17.33
N GLU A 50 10.76 -5.47 -16.95
CA GLU A 50 11.16 -5.92 -15.60
C GLU A 50 10.86 -4.85 -14.54
N GLU A 51 11.17 -3.57 -14.83
CA GLU A 51 10.85 -2.44 -13.96
C GLU A 51 9.33 -2.23 -13.81
N LYS A 52 8.55 -2.41 -14.89
CA LYS A 52 7.09 -2.36 -14.86
C LYS A 52 6.50 -3.51 -14.03
N ALA A 53 7.05 -4.73 -14.14
CA ALA A 53 6.65 -5.88 -13.33
C ALA A 53 7.01 -5.73 -11.84
N VAL A 54 8.04 -4.93 -11.51
CA VAL A 54 8.34 -4.53 -10.13
C VAL A 54 7.40 -3.43 -9.65
N MET A 55 6.95 -2.54 -10.54
CA MET A 55 6.08 -1.42 -10.20
C MET A 55 4.63 -1.82 -9.87
N GLU A 56 4.15 -2.96 -10.38
CA GLU A 56 2.80 -3.54 -10.14
C GLU A 56 2.71 -4.46 -8.91
N LYS A 57 3.80 -4.68 -8.18
CA LYS A 57 3.82 -5.60 -7.03
C LYS A 57 3.06 -5.05 -5.82
N LYS A 58 2.01 -5.76 -5.41
CA LYS A 58 1.34 -5.58 -4.11
C LYS A 58 2.28 -6.11 -3.02
N GLU A 59 2.90 -5.20 -2.28
CA GLU A 59 3.83 -5.48 -1.18
C GLU A 59 3.23 -5.01 0.14
N VAL A 60 3.34 -5.84 1.17
CA VAL A 60 2.95 -5.56 2.55
C VAL A 60 4.18 -5.55 3.43
N VAL A 61 4.43 -4.45 4.14
CA VAL A 61 5.54 -4.35 5.08
C VAL A 61 5.01 -4.40 6.51
N VAL A 62 5.52 -5.37 7.27
CA VAL A 62 5.20 -5.59 8.68
C VAL A 62 6.43 -5.22 9.51
N ILE A 63 6.29 -4.25 10.42
CA ILE A 63 7.37 -3.86 11.32
C ILE A 63 7.44 -4.87 12.48
N LEU A 64 8.59 -5.50 12.65
CA LEU A 64 8.85 -6.45 13.72
C LEU A 64 9.55 -5.73 14.88
N ASN A 65 8.88 -5.65 16.02
CA ASN A 65 9.43 -5.06 17.23
C ASN A 65 10.09 -6.14 18.08
N ALA A 66 11.28 -5.85 18.61
CA ALA A 66 11.96 -6.72 19.56
C ALA A 66 11.10 -6.97 20.81
N GLN A 67 11.13 -8.19 21.32
CA GLN A 67 10.46 -8.62 22.55
C GLN A 67 11.45 -9.27 23.50
N ASN A 68 11.11 -9.27 24.79
CA ASN A 68 11.86 -9.98 25.84
C ASN A 68 13.37 -9.64 25.87
N GLY A 69 13.72 -8.38 25.55
CA GLY A 69 15.12 -7.91 25.54
C GLY A 69 16.00 -8.52 24.44
N SER A 70 15.40 -9.04 23.36
CA SER A 70 16.13 -9.71 22.28
C SER A 70 17.03 -8.78 21.46
N ASN A 71 16.70 -7.48 21.41
CA ASN A 71 17.25 -6.49 20.46
C ASN A 71 17.10 -6.90 18.98
N GLN A 72 16.16 -7.80 18.68
CA GLN A 72 15.86 -8.27 17.31
C GLN A 72 14.68 -7.50 16.73
N SER A 73 14.89 -6.25 16.34
CA SER A 73 13.91 -5.49 15.55
C SER A 73 14.20 -5.60 14.06
N GLY A 74 13.18 -5.42 13.22
CA GLY A 74 13.33 -5.45 11.77
C GLY A 74 12.00 -5.39 11.04
N LYS A 75 11.88 -6.12 9.93
CA LYS A 75 10.65 -6.19 9.14
C LYS A 75 10.41 -7.57 8.52
N ALA A 76 9.15 -7.86 8.28
CA ALA A 76 8.73 -8.88 7.34
C ALA A 76 8.07 -8.22 6.13
N THR A 77 8.42 -8.64 4.93
CA THR A 77 7.81 -8.21 3.68
C THR A 77 6.99 -9.37 3.12
N LEU A 78 5.70 -9.15 2.86
CA LEU A 78 4.83 -10.10 2.18
C LEU A 78 4.55 -9.57 0.77
N LEU A 79 4.87 -10.37 -0.23
CA LEU A 79 4.80 -9.96 -1.63
C LEU A 79 3.94 -10.96 -2.41
N ASP A 80 3.01 -10.45 -3.22
CA ASP A 80 2.32 -11.31 -4.18
C ASP A 80 3.29 -11.76 -5.28
N VAL A 81 3.41 -13.08 -5.44
CA VAL A 81 4.18 -13.72 -6.51
C VAL A 81 3.29 -14.78 -7.13
N GLN A 82 2.67 -14.44 -8.25
CA GLN A 82 1.80 -15.35 -9.02
C GLN A 82 0.61 -15.88 -8.19
N GLY A 83 -0.05 -15.00 -7.41
CA GLY A 83 -1.20 -15.37 -6.58
C GLY A 83 -0.85 -16.13 -5.29
N LYS A 84 0.44 -16.27 -5.00
CA LYS A 84 1.00 -16.81 -3.75
C LYS A 84 1.67 -15.69 -2.97
N THR A 85 1.87 -15.89 -1.68
CA THR A 85 2.53 -14.90 -0.83
C THR A 85 3.95 -15.32 -0.54
N LYS A 86 4.92 -14.56 -1.04
CA LYS A 86 6.33 -14.65 -0.63
C LYS A 86 6.54 -13.81 0.62
N VAL A 87 6.91 -14.45 1.72
CA VAL A 87 7.24 -13.81 3.00
C VAL A 87 8.75 -13.79 3.16
N THR A 88 9.35 -12.60 3.23
CA THR A 88 10.76 -12.42 3.58
C THR A 88 10.87 -11.74 4.93
N ILE A 89 11.76 -12.22 5.79
CA ILE A 89 12.02 -11.65 7.12
C ILE A 89 13.45 -11.17 7.14
N ALA A 90 13.65 -9.94 7.63
CA ALA A 90 14.95 -9.34 7.91
C ALA A 90 14.91 -8.65 9.27
N VAL A 91 15.60 -9.21 10.26
CA VAL A 91 15.74 -8.69 11.61
C VAL A 91 17.19 -8.57 12.00
N ALA A 92 17.51 -7.68 12.93
CA ALA A 92 18.82 -7.68 13.56
C ALA A 92 19.07 -9.05 14.21
N SER A 93 20.28 -9.61 14.04
CA SER A 93 20.64 -10.90 14.63
C SER A 93 20.57 -10.91 16.16
N GLY A 94 20.68 -9.74 16.80
CA GLY A 94 20.49 -9.58 18.25
C GLY A 94 21.42 -10.47 19.07
N THR A 95 20.88 -11.07 20.14
CA THR A 95 21.63 -11.92 21.11
C THR A 95 21.49 -13.42 20.88
N THR A 96 20.66 -13.86 19.93
CA THR A 96 20.40 -15.28 19.71
C THR A 96 21.39 -15.89 18.72
N SER A 97 21.90 -17.09 19.04
CA SER A 97 22.68 -17.91 18.10
C SER A 97 21.83 -19.07 17.57
N GLY A 98 21.86 -19.27 16.25
CA GLY A 98 21.23 -20.42 15.58
C GLY A 98 19.83 -20.18 14.99
N PRO A 99 19.23 -21.22 14.37
CA PRO A 99 17.95 -21.11 13.66
C PRO A 99 16.77 -20.87 14.60
N GLN A 100 15.98 -19.85 14.30
CA GLN A 100 14.81 -19.43 15.07
C GLN A 100 13.51 -19.81 14.36
N PRO A 101 12.57 -20.51 15.01
CA PRO A 101 11.24 -20.72 14.45
C PRO A 101 10.54 -19.38 14.17
N ALA A 102 9.84 -19.30 13.05
CA ALA A 102 9.01 -18.14 12.70
C ALA A 102 7.67 -18.62 12.15
N HIS A 103 6.60 -17.90 12.46
CA HIS A 103 5.26 -18.24 12.02
C HIS A 103 4.43 -16.97 11.82
N ILE A 104 3.35 -17.11 11.04
CA ILE A 104 2.20 -16.21 11.11
C ILE A 104 1.18 -16.86 12.04
N HIS A 105 0.74 -16.11 13.05
CA HIS A 105 -0.24 -16.51 14.04
C HIS A 105 -1.56 -15.76 13.85
N ILE A 106 -2.64 -16.34 14.38
CA ILE A 106 -3.91 -15.64 14.57
C ILE A 106 -3.76 -14.62 15.71
N GLY A 107 -4.46 -13.49 15.62
CA GLY A 107 -4.45 -12.47 16.65
C GLY A 107 -3.35 -11.44 16.44
N ALA A 108 -2.96 -10.79 17.53
CA ALA A 108 -2.07 -9.64 17.52
C ALA A 108 -0.91 -9.80 18.50
N CYS A 109 0.17 -9.08 18.25
CA CYS A 109 1.26 -8.89 19.16
C CYS A 109 0.78 -8.16 20.45
N PRO A 110 1.46 -8.34 21.60
CA PRO A 110 2.71 -9.08 21.77
C PRO A 110 2.55 -10.60 21.95
N ASN A 111 1.31 -11.08 22.18
CA ASN A 111 1.02 -12.47 22.51
C ASN A 111 0.00 -13.03 21.50
N PRO A 112 0.43 -13.35 20.28
CA PRO A 112 -0.47 -13.89 19.30
C PRO A 112 -0.90 -15.32 19.68
N ASP A 113 -2.02 -15.76 19.11
CA ASP A 113 -2.70 -17.01 19.44
C ASP A 113 -2.12 -18.19 18.62
N ALA A 114 -2.95 -19.10 18.12
CA ALA A 114 -2.53 -20.28 17.39
C ALA A 114 -1.69 -19.95 16.14
N VAL A 115 -0.70 -20.80 15.86
CA VAL A 115 0.04 -20.80 14.59
C VAL A 115 -0.94 -21.07 13.45
N LYS A 116 -0.97 -20.17 12.47
CA LYS A 116 -1.78 -20.32 11.26
C LYS A 116 -0.94 -20.75 10.07
N TYR A 117 0.21 -20.09 9.84
CA TYR A 117 1.12 -20.41 8.74
C TYR A 117 2.54 -20.60 9.24
N PRO A 118 3.15 -21.78 9.07
CA PRO A 118 4.56 -21.95 9.36
C PRO A 118 5.44 -21.25 8.34
N LEU A 119 6.52 -20.62 8.83
CA LEU A 119 7.54 -20.01 7.99
C LEU A 119 8.85 -20.77 8.13
N THR A 120 9.72 -20.60 7.13
CA THR A 120 11.11 -21.03 7.19
C THR A 120 11.78 -20.38 8.39
N LYS A 121 12.60 -21.15 9.11
CA LYS A 121 13.35 -20.65 10.27
C LYS A 121 14.22 -19.47 9.89
N VAL A 122 14.31 -18.48 10.78
CA VAL A 122 15.20 -17.34 10.63
C VAL A 122 16.61 -17.75 11.01
N VAL A 123 17.56 -17.58 10.09
CA VAL A 123 18.98 -17.89 10.25
C VAL A 123 19.77 -16.61 9.96
N ASN A 124 20.63 -16.22 10.90
CA ASN A 124 21.42 -14.99 10.81
C ASN A 124 20.56 -13.75 10.50
N GLY A 125 19.40 -13.65 11.14
CA GLY A 125 18.47 -12.53 10.98
C GLY A 125 17.64 -12.56 9.70
N THR A 126 17.74 -13.59 8.85
CA THR A 126 17.02 -13.65 7.58
C THR A 126 16.21 -14.92 7.38
N SER A 127 15.08 -14.83 6.66
CA SER A 127 14.28 -15.97 6.21
C SER A 127 13.50 -15.63 4.93
N GLU A 128 13.19 -16.66 4.15
CA GLU A 128 12.30 -16.60 3.00
C GLU A 128 11.36 -17.81 2.98
N THR A 129 10.06 -17.55 2.75
CA THR A 129 9.02 -18.58 2.65
C THR A 129 8.06 -18.23 1.52
N ILE A 130 7.59 -19.21 0.75
CA ILE A 130 6.48 -19.04 -0.19
C ILE A 130 5.27 -19.78 0.37
N LEU A 131 4.24 -19.03 0.77
CA LEU A 131 2.97 -19.57 1.22
C LEU A 131 2.03 -19.78 0.03
N ASN A 132 1.31 -20.91 0.02
CA ASN A 132 0.34 -21.22 -1.03
C ASN A 132 -1.03 -20.56 -0.78
N VAL A 133 -1.02 -19.28 -0.40
CA VAL A 133 -2.19 -18.43 -0.18
C VAL A 133 -1.90 -17.03 -0.71
N SER A 134 -2.92 -16.30 -1.15
CA SER A 134 -2.77 -14.94 -1.66
C SER A 134 -2.72 -13.91 -0.52
N LEU A 135 -2.23 -12.70 -0.82
CA LEU A 135 -2.29 -11.58 0.13
C LEU A 135 -3.74 -11.25 0.52
N SER A 136 -4.69 -11.37 -0.42
CA SER A 136 -6.12 -11.15 -0.14
C SER A 136 -6.70 -12.17 0.83
N GLN A 137 -6.25 -13.43 0.76
CA GLN A 137 -6.66 -14.46 1.72
C GLN A 137 -6.10 -14.16 3.11
N LEU A 138 -4.84 -13.74 3.21
CA LEU A 138 -4.26 -13.30 4.47
C LEU A 138 -5.01 -12.09 5.04
N ALA A 139 -5.42 -11.15 4.20
CA ALA A 139 -6.25 -10.01 4.60
C ALA A 139 -7.61 -10.43 5.17
N SER A 140 -8.26 -11.43 4.58
CA SER A 140 -9.56 -11.94 5.06
C SER A 140 -9.48 -12.70 6.39
N GLU A 141 -8.28 -13.12 6.79
CA GLU A 141 -8.03 -13.87 8.02
C GLU A 141 -7.48 -13.01 9.15
N LEU A 142 -7.41 -11.68 8.94
CA LEU A 142 -7.01 -10.76 9.99
C LEU A 142 -7.96 -10.86 11.20
N PRO A 143 -7.45 -10.67 12.43
CA PRO A 143 -6.08 -10.25 12.76
C PRO A 143 -5.04 -11.38 12.64
N LEU A 144 -3.87 -11.04 12.08
CA LEU A 144 -2.70 -11.92 11.99
C LEU A 144 -1.44 -11.19 12.44
N ALA A 145 -0.48 -11.93 12.98
CA ALA A 145 0.82 -11.40 13.39
C ALA A 145 1.98 -12.30 12.93
N VAL A 146 3.07 -11.70 12.48
CA VAL A 146 4.34 -12.40 12.25
C VAL A 146 5.10 -12.44 13.57
N ASN A 147 5.50 -13.64 14.01
CA ASN A 147 6.23 -13.86 15.26
C ASN A 147 7.50 -14.69 15.03
N ILE A 148 8.56 -14.35 15.76
CA ILE A 148 9.82 -15.10 15.80
C ILE A 148 10.07 -15.59 17.23
N HIS A 149 10.39 -16.88 17.37
CA HIS A 149 10.70 -17.52 18.64
C HIS A 149 12.22 -17.56 18.89
N LYS A 150 12.63 -17.67 20.15
CA LYS A 150 14.04 -17.68 20.55
C LYS A 150 14.81 -18.88 20.01
N SER A 151 14.24 -20.08 20.14
CA SER A 151 14.82 -21.32 19.62
C SER A 151 13.76 -22.43 19.62
N ALA A 152 14.07 -23.60 19.05
CA ALA A 152 13.20 -24.77 19.16
C ALA A 152 13.04 -25.27 20.61
N ALA A 153 14.07 -25.13 21.46
CA ALA A 153 14.04 -25.52 22.86
C ALA A 153 13.27 -24.51 23.74
N GLU A 154 13.28 -23.24 23.36
CA GLU A 154 12.63 -22.14 24.08
C GLU A 154 11.47 -21.56 23.25
N ALA A 155 10.65 -22.42 22.67
CA ALA A 155 9.58 -22.03 21.74
C ALA A 155 8.51 -21.11 22.36
N LYS A 156 8.42 -20.98 23.68
CA LYS A 156 7.49 -20.05 24.36
C LYS A 156 8.06 -18.64 24.54
N THR A 157 9.33 -18.43 24.21
CA THR A 157 10.01 -17.14 24.34
C THR A 157 10.08 -16.49 22.97
N TYR A 158 9.42 -15.35 22.81
CA TYR A 158 9.42 -14.60 21.55
C TYR A 158 10.56 -13.60 21.51
N THR A 159 11.18 -13.44 20.34
CA THR A 159 12.23 -12.46 20.13
C THR A 159 11.75 -11.26 19.34
N SER A 160 10.78 -11.42 18.44
CA SER A 160 10.18 -10.30 17.73
C SER A 160 8.75 -10.60 17.32
N CYS A 161 7.93 -9.56 17.20
CA CYS A 161 6.54 -9.68 16.76
C CYS A 161 6.11 -8.42 16.01
N GLY A 162 5.32 -8.57 14.95
CA GLY A 162 4.66 -7.47 14.25
C GLY A 162 3.29 -7.84 13.70
N ASP A 163 2.33 -6.93 13.83
CA ASP A 163 0.96 -7.11 13.33
C ASP A 163 0.90 -6.90 11.81
N ILE A 164 0.15 -7.77 11.13
CA ILE A 164 -0.16 -7.61 9.71
C ILE A 164 -1.39 -6.70 9.63
N VAL A 165 -1.22 -5.48 9.12
CA VAL A 165 -2.31 -4.49 9.02
C VAL A 165 -2.75 -4.25 7.57
N VAL A 166 -4.05 -4.00 7.39
CA VAL A 166 -4.68 -3.77 6.07
C VAL A 166 -4.04 -2.59 5.30
N GLY A 167 -3.61 -1.54 6.01
CA GLY A 167 -2.99 -0.36 5.39
C GLY A 167 -1.69 -0.69 4.64
N ALA A 168 -0.91 -1.64 5.16
CA ALA A 168 0.29 -2.10 4.48
C ALA A 168 -0.02 -2.87 3.17
N MET A 169 -1.26 -3.30 2.94
CA MET A 169 -1.62 -4.12 1.76
C MET A 169 -2.13 -3.33 0.54
N MET A 170 -2.46 -2.04 0.68
CA MET A 170 -3.30 -1.33 -0.30
C MET A 170 -2.82 0.07 -0.73
N GLU A 171 -1.67 0.58 -0.27
CA GLU A 171 -1.32 2.00 -0.46
C GLU A 171 -0.92 2.46 -1.89
N LYS A 172 -0.80 1.59 -2.90
CA LYS A 172 -0.20 2.01 -4.19
C LYS A 172 -1.16 2.32 -5.35
N GLU A 173 -2.49 2.26 -5.18
CA GLU A 173 -3.41 2.58 -6.29
C GLU A 173 -3.79 4.06 -6.41
N ALA A 174 -3.52 4.91 -5.39
CA ALA A 174 -4.01 6.30 -5.37
C ALA A 174 -3.09 7.36 -6.05
N MET A 175 -1.86 7.02 -6.47
CA MET A 175 -0.86 8.02 -6.90
C MET A 175 -0.61 8.13 -8.43
N MET A 176 -1.41 7.48 -9.28
CA MET A 176 -1.19 7.48 -10.75
C MET A 176 -2.17 8.34 -11.57
N LYS A 177 -2.84 9.33 -10.96
CA LYS A 177 -3.74 10.23 -11.70
C LYS A 177 -3.56 11.71 -11.39
N THR A 178 -2.33 12.21 -11.50
CA THR A 178 -2.09 13.59 -11.91
C THR A 178 -0.65 13.63 -12.39
N ASP A 179 -0.45 13.88 -13.69
CA ASP A 179 0.60 14.77 -14.24
C ASP A 179 0.66 14.61 -15.75
N GLY A 180 0.27 15.66 -16.48
CA GLY A 180 0.48 15.75 -17.93
C GLY A 180 -0.49 16.66 -18.67
N ALA A 181 -0.30 17.98 -18.56
CA ALA A 181 -0.31 18.96 -19.66
C ALA A 181 -0.54 20.41 -19.16
N THR A 182 0.56 21.18 -19.11
CA THR A 182 0.78 22.51 -19.75
C THR A 182 -0.47 23.24 -20.30
N THR A 183 -0.69 24.56 -20.19
CA THR A 183 0.19 25.73 -20.07
C THR A 183 -0.69 26.99 -19.89
N ASP A 184 -0.21 27.93 -19.07
CA ASP A 184 -0.15 29.39 -19.28
C ASP A 184 -1.35 30.15 -19.87
N SER A 185 -1.98 31.03 -19.07
CA SER A 185 -2.15 32.47 -19.37
C SER A 185 -3.12 33.19 -18.42
N MET A 186 -2.77 34.43 -18.12
CA MET A 186 -3.39 35.35 -17.16
C MET A 186 -4.72 36.01 -17.61
N MET A 187 -5.47 36.49 -16.60
CA MET A 187 -6.54 37.53 -16.59
C MET A 187 -7.88 37.13 -17.24
N LYS A 188 -9.08 37.50 -16.76
CA LYS A 188 -9.52 38.65 -15.96
C LYS A 188 -10.93 38.35 -15.40
N LYS A 189 -11.24 39.06 -14.31
CA LYS A 189 -12.55 39.37 -13.71
C LYS A 189 -13.71 39.55 -14.72
N ASP A 190 -14.89 38.99 -14.43
CA ASP A 190 -16.12 39.71 -14.02
C ASP A 190 -17.38 38.82 -14.14
N GLU A 191 -18.36 39.16 -13.31
CA GLU A 191 -19.60 38.42 -13.03
C GLU A 191 -20.59 38.33 -14.19
N ALA A 192 -21.47 37.33 -14.06
CA ALA A 192 -22.92 37.32 -14.34
C ALA A 192 -23.38 36.26 -15.35
N GLY A 193 -24.22 35.35 -14.87
CA GLY A 193 -25.28 34.73 -15.69
C GLY A 193 -25.26 33.21 -15.82
N MET A 194 -26.13 32.59 -15.01
CA MET A 194 -27.08 31.55 -15.43
C MET A 194 -26.61 30.08 -15.55
N MET A 195 -26.98 29.35 -14.49
CA MET A 195 -27.68 28.05 -14.45
C MET A 195 -27.02 26.76 -14.99
N ASP A 196 -26.91 25.86 -14.01
CA ASP A 196 -27.33 24.45 -14.05
C ASP A 196 -26.42 23.44 -14.75
N LYS A 197 -25.57 22.84 -13.92
CA LYS A 197 -25.13 21.44 -13.95
C LYS A 197 -24.46 21.09 -12.63
N SER A 198 -25.25 21.15 -11.56
CA SER A 198 -24.88 20.60 -10.26
C SER A 198 -25.28 19.13 -10.22
N GLU A 199 -24.53 18.28 -10.92
CA GLU A 199 -24.57 16.84 -10.71
C GLU A 199 -23.21 16.37 -10.20
N THR A 200 -23.19 16.15 -8.88
CA THR A 200 -22.35 15.18 -8.17
C THR A 200 -20.85 15.47 -7.98
N MET A 201 -20.53 16.56 -7.28
CA MET A 201 -19.45 16.45 -6.29
C MET A 201 -20.01 15.67 -5.10
N VAL A 202 -19.74 14.37 -5.08
CA VAL A 202 -20.13 13.48 -3.99
C VAL A 202 -19.42 13.97 -2.72
N LYS A 203 -20.19 14.61 -1.84
CA LYS A 203 -19.69 15.15 -0.56
C LYS A 203 -19.25 13.96 0.30
N ALA A 204 -17.97 13.92 0.69
CA ALA A 204 -17.46 12.91 1.62
C ALA A 204 -18.26 12.91 2.94
N GLY A 205 -18.21 11.80 3.67
CA GLY A 205 -18.80 11.68 4.99
C GLY A 205 -18.13 12.59 6.03
N SER A 206 -18.56 12.48 7.28
CA SER A 206 -18.08 13.35 8.37
C SER A 206 -17.31 12.59 9.45
N TYR A 207 -16.35 13.29 10.07
CA TYR A 207 -15.75 12.91 11.34
C TYR A 207 -15.79 14.12 12.27
N GLU A 208 -16.55 14.03 13.35
CA GLU A 208 -16.87 15.18 14.19
C GLU A 208 -17.12 14.79 15.65
N THR A 209 -17.02 15.75 16.58
CA THR A 209 -17.32 15.49 17.99
C THR A 209 -18.78 15.07 18.16
N TYR A 210 -19.00 14.06 19.00
CA TYR A 210 -20.32 13.58 19.35
C TYR A 210 -21.19 14.70 19.94
N ALA A 211 -22.42 14.75 19.44
CA ALA A 211 -23.51 15.50 20.06
C ALA A 211 -24.81 14.70 19.88
N PRO A 212 -25.73 14.68 20.87
CA PRO A 212 -26.94 13.86 20.82
C PRO A 212 -27.80 14.08 19.56
N GLU A 213 -27.88 15.31 19.06
CA GLU A 213 -28.62 15.68 17.86
C GLU A 213 -28.06 15.04 16.59
N LYS A 214 -26.78 14.68 16.56
CA LYS A 214 -26.13 14.05 15.39
C LYS A 214 -26.51 12.58 15.22
N ILE A 215 -27.12 11.95 16.23
CA ILE A 215 -27.72 10.62 16.09
C ILE A 215 -28.83 10.63 15.03
N ALA A 216 -29.53 11.77 14.86
CA ALA A 216 -30.58 11.91 13.87
C ALA A 216 -30.07 11.87 12.42
N LEU A 217 -28.75 11.91 12.19
CA LEU A 217 -28.15 11.66 10.89
C LEU A 217 -28.38 10.22 10.43
N ALA A 218 -28.55 9.28 11.36
CA ALA A 218 -28.78 7.89 11.01
C ALA A 218 -30.11 7.74 10.27
N SER A 219 -30.07 7.07 9.12
CA SER A 219 -31.22 6.82 8.25
C SER A 219 -31.02 5.53 7.47
N ALA A 220 -31.98 5.16 6.60
CA ALA A 220 -31.84 3.97 5.78
C ALA A 220 -30.67 4.04 4.76
N THR A 221 -30.13 5.24 4.51
CA THR A 221 -29.06 5.49 3.54
C THR A 221 -27.88 6.22 4.16
N HIS A 222 -27.84 6.35 5.49
CA HIS A 222 -26.81 7.10 6.18
C HIS A 222 -26.53 6.48 7.55
N ASP A 223 -25.30 6.03 7.75
CA ASP A 223 -24.82 5.37 8.95
C ASP A 223 -24.22 6.35 9.95
N VAL A 224 -24.41 6.06 11.22
CA VAL A 224 -23.77 6.79 12.32
C VAL A 224 -23.00 5.81 13.18
N VAL A 225 -21.71 6.09 13.36
CA VAL A 225 -20.79 5.32 14.19
C VAL A 225 -20.24 6.19 15.31
N LEU A 226 -20.40 5.75 16.55
CA LEU A 226 -19.81 6.38 17.74
C LEU A 226 -18.44 5.78 18.00
N PHE A 227 -17.38 6.59 17.96
CA PHE A 227 -16.02 6.19 18.31
C PHE A 227 -15.69 6.59 19.75
N PHE A 228 -15.70 5.63 20.67
CA PHE A 228 -15.32 5.84 22.08
C PHE A 228 -13.80 5.94 22.21
N ARG A 229 -13.31 7.16 22.18
CA ARG A 229 -11.89 7.53 22.13
C ARG A 229 -11.43 8.15 23.45
N ALA A 230 -10.24 7.76 23.91
CA ALA A 230 -9.54 8.46 24.98
C ALA A 230 -8.28 9.12 24.43
N SER A 231 -7.94 10.33 24.89
CA SER A 231 -6.76 11.05 24.42
C SER A 231 -5.44 10.36 24.82
N TRP A 232 -5.43 9.74 26.01
CA TRP A 232 -4.28 8.99 26.53
C TRP A 232 -4.07 7.63 25.84
N CYS A 233 -5.07 7.11 25.14
CA CYS A 233 -5.04 5.82 24.45
C CYS A 233 -4.20 5.86 23.16
N PRO A 234 -3.07 5.13 23.06
CA PRO A 234 -2.20 5.18 21.90
C PRO A 234 -2.88 4.73 20.60
N THR A 235 -3.59 3.61 20.65
CA THR A 235 -4.30 3.06 19.48
C THR A 235 -5.43 4.00 19.04
N CYS A 236 -6.07 4.69 19.99
CA CYS A 236 -7.13 5.63 19.67
C CYS A 236 -6.59 6.91 19.00
N ARG A 237 -5.40 7.41 19.41
CA ARG A 237 -4.71 8.51 18.71
C ARG A 237 -4.28 8.12 17.30
N ALA A 238 -3.83 6.88 17.11
CA ALA A 238 -3.45 6.38 15.78
C ALA A 238 -4.65 6.40 14.82
N VAL A 239 -5.80 5.85 15.23
CA VAL A 239 -7.03 5.86 14.43
C VAL A 239 -7.54 7.28 14.19
N ASP A 240 -7.55 8.14 15.21
CA ASP A 240 -7.96 9.55 15.07
C ASP A 240 -7.10 10.29 14.03
N THR A 241 -5.79 10.05 14.03
CA THR A 241 -4.86 10.61 13.04
C THR A 241 -5.15 10.08 11.65
N ASP A 242 -5.38 8.78 11.51
CA ASP A 242 -5.68 8.13 10.24
C ASP A 242 -7.01 8.64 9.63
N ILE A 243 -8.08 8.75 10.44
CA ILE A 243 -9.36 9.30 9.98
C ILE A 243 -9.18 10.76 9.52
N LYS A 244 -8.46 11.58 10.29
CA LYS A 244 -8.20 13.00 9.96
C LYS A 244 -7.36 13.17 8.69
N ALA A 245 -6.43 12.26 8.43
CA ALA A 245 -5.65 12.26 7.19
C ALA A 245 -6.51 11.85 5.97
N ASN A 246 -7.59 11.09 6.20
CA ASN A 246 -8.41 10.47 5.17
C ASN A 246 -9.86 10.97 5.15
N LEU A 247 -10.13 12.21 5.58
CA LEU A 247 -11.51 12.75 5.67
C LEU A 247 -12.27 12.67 4.34
N ASN A 248 -11.58 12.87 3.20
CA ASN A 248 -12.19 12.79 1.87
C ASN A 248 -12.54 11.36 1.45
N ASN A 249 -12.02 10.35 2.15
CA ASN A 249 -12.27 8.94 1.89
C ASN A 249 -13.37 8.37 2.79
N ILE A 250 -13.93 9.16 3.71
CA ILE A 250 -15.10 8.74 4.49
C ILE A 250 -16.28 8.61 3.52
N PRO A 251 -16.97 7.46 3.47
CA PRO A 251 -18.14 7.30 2.63
C PRO A 251 -19.16 8.44 2.85
N PRO A 252 -19.74 9.01 1.79
CA PRO A 252 -20.78 10.05 1.87
C PRO A 252 -21.97 9.68 2.75
N SER A 253 -22.23 8.38 2.85
CA SER A 253 -23.29 7.78 3.66
C SER A 253 -22.85 7.49 5.10
N LEU A 254 -21.73 8.03 5.59
CA LEU A 254 -21.22 7.72 6.92
C LEU A 254 -20.85 8.98 7.72
N ALA A 255 -21.35 9.05 8.95
CA ALA A 255 -20.92 9.99 9.98
C ALA A 255 -20.24 9.24 11.12
N ILE A 256 -19.00 9.63 11.44
CA ILE A 256 -18.22 9.11 12.57
C ILE A 256 -18.22 10.17 13.68
N LEU A 257 -18.74 9.81 14.85
CA LEU A 257 -18.89 10.70 16.00
C LEU A 257 -17.85 10.36 17.08
N ASP A 258 -16.91 11.26 17.32
CA ASP A 258 -15.89 11.14 18.38
C ASP A 258 -16.53 11.35 19.76
N VAL A 259 -16.62 10.26 20.52
CA VAL A 259 -17.13 10.24 21.89
C VAL A 259 -15.95 10.16 22.85
N ASN A 260 -15.83 11.13 23.76
CA ASN A 260 -14.82 11.07 24.81
C ASN A 260 -15.13 9.94 25.79
N TYR A 261 -14.29 8.91 25.79
CA TYR A 261 -14.45 7.73 26.63
C TYR A 261 -14.44 8.08 28.13
N ASP A 262 -13.66 9.08 28.54
CA ASP A 262 -13.44 9.36 29.97
C ASP A 262 -14.67 10.00 30.64
N ASP A 263 -15.41 10.85 29.93
CA ASP A 263 -16.57 11.59 30.48
C ASP A 263 -17.95 10.99 30.12
N SER A 264 -18.01 10.09 29.13
CA SER A 264 -19.27 9.61 28.56
C SER A 264 -19.90 8.41 29.30
N THR A 265 -20.03 8.50 30.62
CA THR A 265 -20.50 7.40 31.49
C THR A 265 -21.86 6.83 31.08
N ALA A 266 -22.84 7.68 30.78
CA ALA A 266 -24.18 7.23 30.38
C ALA A 266 -24.18 6.48 29.04
N LEU A 267 -23.39 6.95 28.07
CA LEU A 267 -23.26 6.28 26.76
C LEU A 267 -22.51 4.95 26.89
N LYS A 268 -21.45 4.91 27.70
CA LYS A 268 -20.73 3.67 28.00
C LYS A 268 -21.65 2.63 28.63
N GLN A 269 -22.47 3.03 29.60
CA GLN A 269 -23.48 2.15 30.19
C GLN A 269 -24.52 1.70 29.17
N LYS A 270 -25.08 2.63 28.39
CA LYS A 270 -26.11 2.36 27.37
C LYS A 270 -25.68 1.30 26.35
N TYR A 271 -24.43 1.37 25.87
CA TYR A 271 -23.93 0.46 24.83
C TYR A 271 -23.01 -0.65 25.37
N GLY A 272 -22.83 -0.73 26.70
CA GLY A 272 -21.94 -1.69 27.34
C GLY A 272 -20.49 -1.56 26.90
N VAL A 273 -19.98 -0.34 26.80
CA VAL A 273 -18.59 -0.05 26.42
C VAL A 273 -17.72 -0.07 27.68
N THR A 274 -16.83 -1.05 27.77
CA THR A 274 -15.93 -1.27 28.92
C THR A 274 -14.49 -0.88 28.65
N TYR A 275 -14.16 -0.55 27.40
CA TYR A 275 -12.82 -0.15 26.96
C TYR A 275 -12.91 0.95 25.91
N GLN A 276 -11.93 1.84 25.90
CA GLN A 276 -11.63 2.78 24.82
C GLN A 276 -11.29 2.02 23.52
N HIS A 277 -11.24 2.73 22.38
CA HIS A 277 -11.09 2.11 21.06
C HIS A 277 -12.27 1.19 20.72
N THR A 278 -13.46 1.63 21.07
CA THR A 278 -14.69 0.90 20.79
C THR A 278 -15.55 1.73 19.84
N PHE A 279 -16.15 1.06 18.88
CA PHE A 279 -17.03 1.65 17.89
C PHE A 279 -18.43 1.08 18.06
N VAL A 280 -19.43 1.94 17.91
CA VAL A 280 -20.84 1.57 18.06
C VAL A 280 -21.63 2.18 16.91
N GLN A 281 -22.13 1.35 16.01
CA GLN A 281 -23.10 1.77 14.99
C GLN A 281 -24.48 1.86 15.63
N VAL A 282 -25.21 2.94 15.32
CA VAL A 282 -26.53 3.23 15.90
C VAL A 282 -27.57 3.51 14.84
N ASP A 283 -28.83 3.19 15.15
CA ASP A 283 -29.98 3.59 14.34
C ASP A 283 -30.40 5.04 14.63
N LYS A 284 -31.41 5.54 13.89
CA LYS A 284 -31.99 6.88 14.05
C LYS A 284 -32.55 7.19 15.45
N ASN A 285 -32.83 6.17 16.24
CA ASN A 285 -33.34 6.28 17.61
C ASN A 285 -32.18 6.16 18.64
N GLY A 286 -30.95 5.97 18.17
CA GLY A 286 -29.79 5.72 19.01
C GLY A 286 -29.78 4.31 19.61
N ASN A 287 -30.44 3.33 18.99
CA ASN A 287 -30.32 1.93 19.39
C ASN A 287 -29.06 1.32 18.78
N LEU A 288 -28.43 0.39 19.50
CA LEU A 288 -27.26 -0.34 19.04
C LEU A 288 -27.61 -1.21 17.82
N ILE A 289 -26.91 -1.00 16.69
CA ILE A 289 -26.94 -1.90 15.52
C ILE A 289 -25.78 -2.90 15.63
N LYS A 290 -24.57 -2.39 15.88
CA LYS A 290 -23.34 -3.17 15.99
C LYS A 290 -22.37 -2.50 16.95
N LYS A 291 -21.60 -3.30 17.66
CA LYS A 291 -20.45 -2.84 18.47
C LYS A 291 -19.23 -3.69 18.12
N TRP A 292 -18.09 -3.04 17.99
CA TRP A 292 -16.81 -3.70 17.79
C TRP A 292 -15.69 -2.87 18.39
N SER A 293 -14.50 -3.47 18.50
CA SER A 293 -13.30 -2.80 19.02
C SER A 293 -12.10 -3.18 18.16
N GLY A 294 -11.14 -2.27 18.05
CA GLY A 294 -9.84 -2.57 17.45
C GLY A 294 -9.66 -2.32 15.95
N SER A 295 -10.57 -1.60 15.26
CA SER A 295 -10.32 -1.15 13.87
C SER A 295 -9.18 -0.12 13.83
N PRO A 296 -8.00 -0.45 13.27
CA PRO A 296 -6.80 0.40 13.38
C PRO A 296 -6.76 1.56 12.38
N THR A 297 -7.65 1.60 11.38
CA THR A 297 -7.71 2.60 10.31
C THR A 297 -9.16 2.92 9.94
N LEU A 298 -9.38 4.02 9.22
CA LEU A 298 -10.66 4.41 8.61
C LEU A 298 -11.22 3.30 7.74
N ILE A 299 -10.40 2.67 6.89
CA ILE A 299 -10.84 1.58 6.01
C ILE A 299 -11.35 0.39 6.83
N ALA A 300 -10.61 -0.01 7.88
CA ALA A 300 -11.01 -1.11 8.75
C ALA A 300 -12.24 -0.76 9.61
N LEU A 301 -12.45 0.52 9.93
CA LEU A 301 -13.67 0.98 10.59
C LEU A 301 -14.86 0.90 9.62
N VAL A 302 -14.72 1.42 8.41
CA VAL A 302 -15.76 1.44 7.37
C VAL A 302 -16.19 0.01 7.00
N ALA A 303 -15.26 -0.93 6.89
CA ALA A 303 -15.54 -2.32 6.57
C ALA A 303 -16.45 -3.03 7.61
N GLU A 304 -16.53 -2.50 8.83
CA GLU A 304 -17.37 -3.06 9.90
C GLU A 304 -18.79 -2.50 9.90
N VAL A 305 -19.07 -1.40 9.18
CA VAL A 305 -20.39 -0.78 9.11
C VAL A 305 -21.37 -1.71 8.36
N LYS A 306 -22.56 -1.93 8.94
CA LYS A 306 -23.61 -2.79 8.39
C LYS A 306 -24.62 -2.04 7.55
#